data_AF-A0A7V8SYF7-F1
#
_entry.id   AF-A0A7V8SYF7-F1
#
_cell.length_a   1.000
_cell.length_b   1.000
_cell.length_c   1.000
_cell.angle_alpha   90.00
_cell.angle_beta   90.00
_cell.angle_gamma   90.00
#
_symmetry.space_group_name_H-M   'P 1'
#
loop_
_entity.id
_entity.type
_entity.pdbx_description
1 polymer ?
#
loop_
_entity_poly.entity_id
_entity_poly.type
_entity_poly.pdbx_seq_one_letter_code
_entity_poly.pdbx_strand_id
1 'polypeptide(L)'
;PLDGSGFFFEPLWTDFRLGNETGILDWYTILVGVLALLALVMHGGLWVQMKTSGEVSSRAGKLATRSWWGVLALTATITGITFRVQPQVLANFSARPWGLVFPLLAVGGLAGVVFELRKRSEPRAFLASCAYLTGMLTSVVFGVYPMVLPARNPLYSLTVTNAKAGNYGLKIGLVWWVLGMILAAGYFTFVYRSFAGKVAVDKDSHR
;
A
#
# COMPACT_ATOMS: atom_id res chain seq x y z
N PRO A 1 21.12 -8.58 7.07
CA PRO A 1 21.09 -7.45 8.04
C PRO A 1 21.01 -7.84 9.53
N LEU A 2 20.62 -9.08 9.91
CA LEU A 2 20.76 -9.58 11.30
C LEU A 2 22.00 -10.47 11.43
N ASP A 3 22.88 -10.18 12.39
CA ASP A 3 24.01 -11.05 12.75
C ASP A 3 23.67 -11.99 13.92
N GLY A 4 24.61 -12.86 14.29
CA GLY A 4 24.42 -13.82 15.38
C GLY A 4 24.27 -13.21 16.77
N SER A 5 24.56 -11.90 16.94
CA SER A 5 24.34 -11.17 18.19
C SER A 5 22.93 -10.58 18.31
N GLY A 6 22.13 -10.64 17.22
CA GLY A 6 20.83 -9.99 17.13
C GLY A 6 20.91 -8.50 16.81
N PHE A 7 22.10 -7.99 16.48
CA PHE A 7 22.26 -6.62 16.01
C PHE A 7 21.78 -6.51 14.55
N PHE A 8 20.89 -5.56 14.30
CA PHE A 8 20.40 -5.24 12.97
C PHE A 8 21.14 -4.03 12.41
N PHE A 9 21.83 -4.20 11.29
CA PHE A 9 22.39 -3.09 10.53
C PHE A 9 22.26 -3.34 9.03
N GLU A 10 21.83 -2.31 8.32
CA GLU A 10 21.77 -2.27 6.86
C GLU A 10 22.14 -0.86 6.40
N PRO A 11 23.21 -0.67 5.61
CA PRO A 11 23.58 0.64 5.13
C PRO A 11 22.50 1.20 4.20
N LEU A 12 22.38 2.53 4.13
CA LEU A 12 21.36 3.17 3.29
C LEU A 12 21.54 2.81 1.80
N TRP A 13 22.77 2.68 1.32
CA TRP A 13 23.10 2.23 -0.03
C TRP A 13 24.40 1.40 -0.02
N THR A 14 24.54 0.53 -1.02
CA THR A 14 25.76 -0.23 -1.35
C THR A 14 26.10 -0.01 -2.83
N ASP A 15 25.92 -1.01 -3.67
CA ASP A 15 26.12 -1.00 -5.13
C ASP A 15 24.80 -0.92 -5.91
N PHE A 16 23.68 -0.70 -5.20
CA PHE A 16 22.30 -0.70 -5.71
C PHE A 16 21.85 -2.02 -6.37
N ARG A 17 22.57 -3.12 -6.15
CA ARG A 17 22.23 -4.43 -6.70
C ARG A 17 21.61 -5.32 -5.63
N LEU A 18 20.83 -6.29 -6.10
CA LEU A 18 20.44 -7.42 -5.27
C LEU A 18 21.63 -8.37 -5.20
N GLY A 19 22.10 -8.68 -4.00
CA GLY A 19 23.29 -9.51 -3.85
C GLY A 19 23.71 -9.74 -2.40
N ASN A 20 24.98 -10.06 -2.23
CA ASN A 20 25.57 -10.38 -0.94
C ASN A 20 25.77 -9.15 -0.04
N GLU A 21 26.02 -7.99 -0.64
CA GLU A 21 26.12 -6.70 0.03
C GLU A 21 24.78 -5.97 -0.10
N THR A 22 23.93 -6.09 0.93
CA THR A 22 22.60 -5.48 0.92
C THR A 22 22.64 -4.04 1.42
N GLY A 23 21.87 -3.18 0.76
CA GLY A 23 21.58 -1.82 1.21
C GLY A 23 20.06 -1.60 1.21
N ILE A 24 19.60 -0.63 1.99
CA ILE A 24 18.17 -0.27 2.05
C ILE A 24 17.68 0.18 0.65
N LEU A 25 18.53 0.91 -0.07
CA LEU A 25 18.30 1.32 -1.45
C LEU A 25 19.02 0.38 -2.43
N ASP A 26 18.21 -0.38 -3.15
CA ASP A 26 18.61 -1.16 -4.31
C ASP A 26 17.62 -0.89 -5.47
N TRP A 27 17.93 -1.37 -6.67
CA TRP A 27 17.06 -1.12 -7.83
C TRP A 27 15.63 -1.62 -7.62
N TYR A 28 15.42 -2.69 -6.84
CA TYR A 28 14.10 -3.25 -6.57
C TYR A 28 13.34 -2.43 -5.53
N THR A 29 13.98 -2.04 -4.42
CA THR A 29 13.33 -1.18 -3.40
C THR A 29 13.02 0.21 -3.94
N ILE A 30 13.86 0.74 -4.83
CA ILE A 30 13.58 1.99 -5.56
C ILE A 30 12.35 1.84 -6.44
N LEU A 31 12.22 0.77 -7.22
CA LEU A 31 11.02 0.53 -8.05
C LEU A 31 9.76 0.43 -7.20
N VAL A 32 9.82 -0.27 -6.07
CA VAL A 32 8.70 -0.36 -5.11
C VAL A 32 8.37 1.03 -4.55
N GLY A 33 9.37 1.86 -4.24
CA GLY A 33 9.18 3.25 -3.80
C GLY A 33 8.52 4.13 -4.86
N VAL A 34 8.91 4.00 -6.12
CA VAL A 34 8.28 4.71 -7.24
C VAL A 34 6.84 4.25 -7.45
N LEU A 35 6.57 2.95 -7.35
CA LEU A 35 5.19 2.43 -7.38
C LEU A 35 4.34 3.03 -6.25
N ALA A 36 4.87 3.06 -5.02
CA ALA A 36 4.17 3.64 -3.88
C ALA A 36 3.87 5.13 -4.11
N LEU A 37 4.84 5.90 -4.61
CA LEU A 37 4.66 7.31 -4.97
C LEU A 37 3.54 7.47 -6.00
N LEU A 38 3.58 6.75 -7.11
CA LEU A 38 2.55 6.87 -8.15
C LEU A 38 1.17 6.42 -7.67
N ALA A 39 1.10 5.37 -6.85
CA ALA A 39 -0.13 4.90 -6.25
C ALA A 39 -0.75 5.95 -5.31
N LEU A 40 0.06 6.62 -4.50
CA LEU A 40 -0.39 7.69 -3.62
C LEU A 40 -0.77 8.96 -4.40
N VAL A 41 -0.04 9.31 -5.45
CA VAL A 41 -0.42 10.43 -6.35
C VAL A 41 -1.75 10.15 -7.03
N MET A 42 -1.98 8.92 -7.52
CA MET A 42 -3.26 8.52 -8.09
C MET A 42 -4.39 8.60 -7.05
N HIS A 43 -4.20 7.98 -5.88
CA HIS A 43 -5.20 7.94 -4.81
C HIS A 43 -5.55 9.35 -4.29
N GLY A 44 -4.53 10.17 -4.00
CA GLY A 44 -4.68 11.55 -3.57
C GLY A 44 -5.29 12.43 -4.67
N GLY A 45 -4.93 12.22 -5.93
CA GLY A 45 -5.52 12.93 -7.07
C GLY A 45 -7.02 12.65 -7.21
N LEU A 46 -7.45 11.39 -7.04
CA LEU A 46 -8.87 11.01 -7.04
C LEU A 46 -9.62 11.65 -5.86
N TRP A 47 -9.01 11.69 -4.67
CA TRP A 47 -9.57 12.36 -3.51
C TRP A 47 -9.75 13.87 -3.75
N VAL A 48 -8.71 14.54 -4.24
CA VAL A 48 -8.76 15.98 -4.55
C VAL A 48 -9.79 16.26 -5.63
N GLN A 49 -9.86 15.45 -6.68
CA GLN A 49 -10.88 15.57 -7.73
C GLN A 49 -12.29 15.48 -7.13
N MET A 50 -12.52 14.51 -6.25
CA MET A 50 -13.81 14.31 -5.57
C MET A 50 -14.18 15.47 -4.64
N LYS A 51 -13.20 16.08 -3.97
CA LYS A 51 -13.43 17.12 -2.96
C LYS A 51 -13.38 18.56 -3.50
N THR A 52 -12.95 18.76 -4.74
CA THR A 52 -12.84 20.10 -5.34
C THR A 52 -13.72 20.24 -6.58
N SER A 53 -13.91 21.47 -7.04
CA SER A 53 -14.59 21.81 -8.29
C SER A 53 -13.69 22.62 -9.23
N GLY A 54 -14.15 22.83 -10.47
CA GLY A 54 -13.47 23.68 -11.45
C GLY A 54 -12.11 23.14 -11.90
N GLU A 55 -11.15 24.05 -12.07
CA GLU A 55 -9.85 23.75 -12.68
C GLU A 55 -8.99 22.81 -11.82
N VAL A 56 -9.02 22.97 -10.50
CA VAL A 56 -8.27 22.12 -9.56
C VAL A 56 -8.74 20.66 -9.67
N SER A 57 -10.06 20.44 -9.69
CA SER A 57 -10.64 19.10 -9.85
C SER A 57 -10.22 18.46 -11.18
N SER A 58 -10.30 19.23 -12.27
CA SER A 58 -9.88 18.77 -13.61
C SER A 58 -8.39 18.40 -13.68
N ARG A 59 -7.53 19.24 -13.09
CA ARG A 59 -6.07 18.99 -13.03
C ARG A 59 -5.75 17.75 -12.20
N ALA A 60 -6.37 17.61 -11.03
CA ALA A 60 -6.20 16.44 -10.16
C ALA A 60 -6.64 15.14 -10.84
N GLY A 61 -7.79 15.14 -11.51
CA GLY A 61 -8.28 13.99 -12.26
C GLY A 61 -7.38 13.60 -13.44
N LYS A 62 -6.84 14.58 -14.18
CA LYS A 62 -5.85 14.32 -15.24
C LYS A 62 -4.56 13.70 -14.68
N LEU A 63 -4.06 14.21 -13.56
CA LEU A 63 -2.88 13.65 -12.90
C LEU A 63 -3.14 12.22 -12.43
N ALA A 64 -4.28 11.97 -11.77
CA ALA A 64 -4.65 10.62 -11.34
C ALA A 64 -4.74 9.63 -12.50
N THR A 65 -5.36 10.04 -13.62
CA THR A 65 -5.49 9.21 -14.83
C THR A 65 -4.13 8.91 -15.47
N ARG A 66 -3.20 9.87 -15.46
CA ARG A 66 -1.84 9.65 -15.98
C ARG A 66 -1.05 8.70 -15.06
N SER A 67 -1.10 8.93 -13.76
CA SER A 67 -0.43 8.08 -12.76
C SER A 67 -0.94 6.64 -12.80
N TRP A 68 -2.23 6.43 -13.11
CA TRP A 68 -2.81 5.09 -13.25
C TRP A 68 -2.05 4.18 -14.21
N TRP A 69 -1.60 4.71 -15.36
CA TRP A 69 -0.81 3.92 -16.32
C TRP A 69 0.54 3.48 -15.76
N GLY A 70 1.21 4.38 -15.02
CA GLY A 70 2.45 4.06 -14.33
C GLY A 70 2.25 3.04 -13.22
N VAL A 71 1.16 3.17 -12.45
CA VAL A 71 0.77 2.17 -11.44
C VAL A 71 0.50 0.82 -12.08
N LEU A 72 -0.26 0.75 -13.17
CA LEU A 72 -0.52 -0.50 -13.88
C LEU A 72 0.77 -1.18 -14.34
N ALA A 73 1.62 -0.44 -15.04
CA ALA A 73 2.87 -0.98 -15.58
C ALA A 73 3.81 -1.45 -14.46
N LEU A 74 4.00 -0.63 -13.42
CA LEU A 74 4.90 -0.96 -12.30
C LEU A 74 4.34 -2.09 -11.45
N THR A 75 3.04 -2.16 -11.19
CA THR A 75 2.46 -3.27 -10.43
C THR A 75 2.67 -4.59 -11.15
N ALA A 76 2.37 -4.67 -12.45
CA ALA A 76 2.61 -5.89 -13.23
C ALA A 76 4.10 -6.27 -13.26
N THR A 77 4.98 -5.28 -13.48
CA THR A 77 6.43 -5.49 -13.56
C THR A 77 7.01 -5.95 -12.22
N ILE A 78 6.70 -5.24 -11.15
CA ILE A 78 7.20 -5.53 -9.80
C ILE A 78 6.66 -6.88 -9.34
N THR A 79 5.38 -7.20 -9.53
CA THR A 79 4.85 -8.53 -9.18
C THR A 79 5.61 -9.66 -9.88
N GLY A 80 5.92 -9.52 -11.18
CA GLY A 80 6.72 -10.50 -11.90
C GLY A 80 8.15 -10.65 -11.34
N ILE A 81 8.77 -9.53 -10.97
CA ILE A 81 10.10 -9.49 -10.35
C ILE A 81 10.08 -10.09 -8.95
N THR A 82 9.06 -9.81 -8.14
CA THR A 82 8.92 -10.31 -6.78
C THR A 82 8.95 -11.83 -6.73
N PHE A 83 8.37 -12.53 -7.71
CA PHE A 83 8.45 -14.00 -7.75
C PHE A 83 9.86 -14.56 -7.95
N ARG A 84 10.78 -13.75 -8.51
CA ARG A 84 12.20 -14.10 -8.63
C ARG A 84 13.00 -13.69 -7.39
N VAL A 85 12.73 -12.51 -6.85
CA VAL A 85 13.45 -11.95 -5.70
C VAL A 85 13.05 -12.63 -4.39
N GLN A 86 11.78 -12.99 -4.24
CA GLN A 86 11.20 -13.64 -3.06
C GLN A 86 10.37 -14.87 -3.46
N PRO A 87 11.01 -16.01 -3.79
CA PRO A 87 10.32 -17.22 -4.25
C PRO A 87 9.26 -17.75 -3.26
N GLN A 88 9.41 -17.45 -1.96
CA GLN A 88 8.41 -17.87 -0.96
C GLN A 88 7.03 -17.27 -1.19
N VAL A 89 6.94 -16.11 -1.84
CA VAL A 89 5.66 -15.47 -2.19
C VAL A 89 4.84 -16.41 -3.06
N LEU A 90 5.45 -16.92 -4.14
CA LEU A 90 4.78 -17.84 -5.05
C LEU A 90 4.46 -19.17 -4.36
N ALA A 91 5.36 -19.67 -3.51
CA ALA A 91 5.14 -20.90 -2.74
C ALA A 91 3.92 -20.78 -1.81
N ASN A 92 3.76 -19.63 -1.14
CA ASN A 92 2.63 -19.37 -0.24
C ASN A 92 1.29 -19.29 -0.97
N PHE A 93 1.23 -18.60 -2.12
CA PHE A 93 0.02 -18.58 -2.94
C PHE A 93 -0.33 -19.96 -3.50
N SER A 94 0.67 -20.77 -3.83
CA SER A 94 0.46 -22.14 -4.32
C SER A 94 -0.02 -23.07 -3.22
N ALA A 95 0.52 -22.94 -2.01
CA ALA A 95 0.11 -23.73 -0.85
C ALA A 95 -1.27 -23.33 -0.32
N ARG A 96 -1.67 -22.07 -0.49
CA ARG A 96 -2.93 -21.51 0.01
C ARG A 96 -3.64 -20.70 -1.09
N PRO A 97 -4.30 -21.37 -2.05
CA PRO A 97 -4.88 -20.71 -3.23
C PRO A 97 -5.96 -19.68 -2.90
N TRP A 98 -6.65 -19.79 -1.76
CA TRP A 98 -7.63 -18.79 -1.32
C TRP A 98 -7.03 -17.38 -1.19
N GLY A 99 -5.71 -17.28 -0.96
CA GLY A 99 -5.00 -16.01 -0.89
C GLY A 99 -5.10 -15.19 -2.17
N LEU A 100 -5.43 -15.80 -3.31
CA LEU A 100 -5.66 -15.10 -4.59
C LEU A 100 -6.76 -14.03 -4.52
N VAL A 101 -7.62 -14.06 -3.50
CA VAL A 101 -8.59 -12.97 -3.24
C VAL A 101 -7.91 -11.61 -3.13
N PHE A 102 -6.71 -11.52 -2.54
CA PHE A 102 -5.99 -10.26 -2.33
C PHE A 102 -5.45 -9.64 -3.63
N PRO A 103 -4.71 -10.37 -4.48
CA PRO A 103 -4.26 -9.81 -5.75
C PRO A 103 -5.42 -9.61 -6.72
N LEU A 104 -6.47 -10.43 -6.67
CA LEU A 104 -7.69 -10.18 -7.44
C LEU A 104 -8.41 -8.91 -6.99
N LEU A 105 -8.44 -8.61 -5.69
CA LEU A 105 -8.94 -7.34 -5.18
C LEU A 105 -8.09 -6.17 -5.67
N ALA A 106 -6.76 -6.32 -5.72
CA ALA A 106 -5.86 -5.30 -6.25
C ALA A 106 -6.15 -5.02 -7.74
N VAL A 107 -6.18 -6.07 -8.57
CA VAL A 107 -6.46 -5.97 -10.00
C VAL A 107 -7.86 -5.42 -10.25
N GLY A 108 -8.86 -5.90 -9.51
CA GLY A 108 -10.23 -5.43 -9.59
C GLY A 108 -10.38 -3.96 -9.18
N GLY A 109 -9.67 -3.53 -8.13
CA GLY A 109 -9.60 -2.12 -7.72
C GLY A 109 -8.96 -1.25 -8.79
N LEU A 110 -7.85 -1.69 -9.39
CA LEU A 110 -7.16 -0.95 -10.44
C LEU A 110 -8.01 -0.84 -11.72
N ALA A 111 -8.66 -1.93 -12.13
CA ALA A 111 -9.63 -1.92 -13.22
C ALA A 111 -10.87 -1.06 -12.90
N GLY A 112 -11.32 -1.09 -11.64
CA GLY A 112 -12.40 -0.24 -11.14
C GLY A 112 -12.08 1.24 -11.27
N VAL A 113 -10.85 1.67 -10.97
CA VAL A 113 -10.43 3.07 -11.12
C VAL A 113 -10.63 3.55 -12.55
N VAL A 114 -10.13 2.83 -13.56
CA VAL A 114 -10.26 3.26 -14.97
C VAL A 114 -11.71 3.24 -15.45
N PHE A 115 -12.51 2.27 -15.00
CA PHE A 115 -13.91 2.17 -15.36
C PHE A 115 -14.75 3.31 -14.76
N GLU A 116 -14.55 3.61 -13.48
CA GLU A 116 -15.29 4.66 -12.78
C GLU A 116 -14.83 6.07 -13.20
N LEU A 117 -13.55 6.23 -13.59
CA LEU A 117 -13.07 7.45 -14.25
C LEU A 117 -13.78 7.70 -15.59
N ARG A 118 -14.00 6.65 -16.41
CA ARG A 118 -14.77 6.76 -17.66
C ARG A 118 -16.24 7.09 -17.43
N LYS A 119 -16.83 6.55 -16.35
CA LYS A 119 -18.20 6.85 -15.91
C LYS A 119 -18.36 8.21 -15.23
N ARG A 120 -17.25 8.92 -15.00
CA ARG A 120 -17.21 10.20 -14.26
C ARG A 120 -17.77 10.10 -12.83
N SER A 121 -17.69 8.92 -12.21
CA SER A 121 -18.11 8.71 -10.82
C SER A 121 -16.91 8.87 -9.88
N GLU A 122 -16.66 10.10 -9.45
CA GLU A 122 -15.51 10.43 -8.59
C GLU A 122 -15.47 9.61 -7.28
N PRO A 123 -16.58 9.42 -6.53
CA PRO A 123 -16.54 8.66 -5.29
C PRO A 123 -16.22 7.18 -5.50
N ARG A 124 -16.75 6.58 -6.57
CA ARG A 124 -16.48 5.17 -6.88
C ARG A 124 -15.06 4.96 -7.39
N ALA A 125 -14.53 5.90 -8.16
CA ALA A 125 -13.12 5.87 -8.57
C ALA A 125 -12.19 5.95 -7.35
N PHE A 126 -12.49 6.82 -6.38
CA PHE A 126 -11.76 6.88 -5.12
C PHE A 126 -11.84 5.54 -4.34
N LEU A 127 -13.03 4.98 -4.13
CA LEU A 127 -13.20 3.70 -3.44
C LEU A 127 -12.49 2.54 -4.16
N ALA A 128 -12.48 2.53 -5.49
CA ALA A 128 -11.74 1.54 -6.27
C ALA A 128 -10.22 1.64 -6.04
N SER A 129 -9.69 2.86 -5.88
CA SER A 129 -8.29 3.05 -5.51
C SER A 129 -7.97 2.58 -4.09
N CYS A 130 -8.90 2.72 -3.14
CA CYS A 130 -8.78 2.11 -1.81
C CYS A 130 -8.69 0.58 -1.92
N ALA A 131 -9.59 -0.04 -2.71
CA ALA A 131 -9.57 -1.48 -2.94
C ALA A 131 -8.24 -1.95 -3.56
N TYR A 132 -7.70 -1.18 -4.51
CA TYR A 132 -6.37 -1.44 -5.06
C TYR A 132 -5.27 -1.44 -3.98
N LEU A 133 -5.20 -0.39 -3.16
CA LEU A 133 -4.20 -0.27 -2.09
C LEU A 133 -4.33 -1.37 -1.05
N THR A 134 -5.55 -1.66 -0.60
CA THR A 134 -5.82 -2.74 0.36
C THR A 134 -5.45 -4.10 -0.22
N GLY A 135 -5.86 -4.39 -1.46
CA GLY A 135 -5.53 -5.63 -2.16
C GLY A 135 -4.01 -5.81 -2.32
N MET A 136 -3.30 -4.76 -2.75
CA MET A 136 -1.85 -4.79 -2.90
C MET A 136 -1.15 -5.06 -1.56
N LEU A 137 -1.48 -4.29 -0.52
CA LEU A 137 -0.84 -4.43 0.79
C LEU A 137 -1.09 -5.81 1.40
N THR A 138 -2.34 -6.28 1.37
CA THR A 138 -2.72 -7.60 1.90
C THR A 138 -2.10 -8.74 1.10
N SER A 139 -1.94 -8.59 -0.23
CA SER A 139 -1.23 -9.57 -1.06
C SER A 139 0.23 -9.72 -0.67
N VAL A 140 0.92 -8.61 -0.41
CA VAL A 140 2.32 -8.64 0.03
C VAL A 140 2.43 -9.29 1.40
N VAL A 141 1.60 -8.89 2.36
CA VAL A 141 1.57 -9.48 3.71
C VAL A 141 1.31 -10.98 3.65
N PHE A 142 0.34 -11.41 2.85
CA PHE A 142 0.05 -12.83 2.65
C PHE A 142 1.22 -13.56 1.99
N GLY A 143 1.85 -12.94 0.99
CA GLY A 143 2.98 -13.50 0.26
C GLY A 143 4.20 -13.75 1.14
N VAL A 144 4.49 -12.86 2.10
CA VAL A 144 5.66 -13.04 2.99
C VAL A 144 5.34 -13.82 4.26
N TYR A 145 4.06 -13.94 4.66
CA TYR A 145 3.65 -14.68 5.84
C TYR A 145 4.23 -16.12 5.86
N PRO A 146 4.80 -16.61 6.97
CA PRO A 146 4.80 -16.06 8.33
C PRO A 146 5.99 -15.15 8.66
N MET A 147 6.78 -14.75 7.65
CA MET A 147 7.96 -13.91 7.83
C MET A 147 7.56 -12.45 7.99
N VAL A 148 8.21 -11.75 8.92
CA VAL A 148 8.11 -10.30 9.08
C VAL A 148 9.33 -9.63 8.45
N LEU A 149 10.52 -10.18 8.71
CA LEU A 149 11.76 -9.70 8.14
C LEU A 149 12.63 -10.91 7.75
N PRO A 150 12.69 -11.26 6.44
CA PRO A 150 13.57 -12.30 5.95
C PRO A 150 15.05 -11.95 6.19
N ALA A 151 15.77 -12.87 6.82
CA ALA A 151 17.22 -12.77 6.97
C ALA A 151 17.93 -13.62 5.91
N ARG A 152 19.19 -13.27 5.61
CA ARG A 152 20.01 -13.99 4.65
C ARG A 152 20.31 -15.42 5.11
N ASN A 153 20.57 -15.61 6.40
CA ASN A 153 20.55 -16.92 7.02
C ASN A 153 19.13 -17.17 7.54
N PRO A 154 18.40 -18.19 7.00
CA PRO A 154 17.05 -18.50 7.45
C PRO A 154 16.91 -18.68 8.96
N LEU A 155 17.97 -19.13 9.65
CA LEU A 155 18.00 -19.30 11.11
C LEU A 155 17.75 -18.00 11.89
N TYR A 156 18.17 -16.84 11.35
CA TYR A 156 18.02 -15.54 12.00
C TYR A 156 16.81 -14.75 11.50
N SER A 157 15.93 -15.38 10.73
CA SER A 157 14.77 -14.70 10.17
C SER A 157 13.74 -14.37 11.25
N LEU A 158 13.16 -13.16 11.17
CA LEU A 158 12.07 -12.77 12.06
C LEU A 158 10.74 -13.24 11.48
N THR A 159 10.05 -14.07 12.24
CA THR A 159 8.73 -14.60 11.97
C THR A 159 7.74 -14.05 12.99
N VAL A 160 6.45 -14.20 12.70
CA VAL A 160 5.40 -13.82 13.66
C VAL A 160 5.52 -14.57 14.99
N THR A 161 6.15 -15.75 15.03
CA THR A 161 6.27 -16.54 16.26
C THR A 161 7.45 -16.13 17.13
N ASN A 162 8.58 -15.70 16.55
CA ASN A 162 9.77 -15.29 17.30
C ASN A 162 9.83 -13.78 17.57
N ALA A 163 9.14 -12.96 16.77
CA ALA A 163 9.13 -11.50 16.89
C ALA A 163 7.87 -10.95 17.61
N LYS A 164 6.97 -11.82 18.07
CA LYS A 164 5.77 -11.38 18.80
C LYS A 164 6.10 -10.89 20.21
N ALA A 165 5.30 -9.94 20.69
CA ALA A 165 5.28 -9.58 22.10
C ALA A 165 4.82 -10.75 23.00
N GLY A 166 5.07 -10.64 24.30
CA GLY A 166 4.59 -11.62 25.28
C GLY A 166 3.06 -11.77 25.25
N ASN A 167 2.56 -12.99 25.54
CA ASN A 167 1.14 -13.32 25.41
C ASN A 167 0.21 -12.38 26.19
N TYR A 168 0.63 -11.91 27.38
CA TYR A 168 -0.13 -10.94 28.16
C TYR A 168 -0.25 -9.59 27.42
N GLY A 169 0.88 -9.04 26.95
CA GLY A 169 0.91 -7.79 26.20
C GLY A 169 0.09 -7.85 24.91
N LEU A 170 0.13 -8.98 24.19
CA LEU A 170 -0.70 -9.19 23.01
C LEU A 170 -2.20 -9.17 23.34
N LYS A 171 -2.64 -9.87 24.41
CA LYS A 171 -4.05 -9.90 24.80
C LYS A 171 -4.56 -8.52 25.20
N ILE A 172 -3.81 -7.81 26.06
CA ILE A 172 -4.18 -6.47 26.52
C ILE A 172 -4.12 -5.46 25.37
N GLY A 173 -3.06 -5.53 24.56
CA GLY A 173 -2.90 -4.68 23.38
C GLY A 173 -4.04 -4.85 22.38
N LEU A 174 -4.49 -6.09 22.15
CA LEU A 174 -5.64 -6.35 21.27
C LEU A 174 -6.93 -5.70 21.78
N VAL A 175 -7.21 -5.79 23.09
CA VAL A 175 -8.41 -5.16 23.68
C VAL A 175 -8.38 -3.64 23.50
N TRP A 176 -7.26 -3.00 23.86
CA TRP A 176 -7.11 -1.55 23.71
C TRP A 176 -7.09 -1.10 22.25
N TRP A 177 -6.50 -1.90 21.37
CA TRP A 177 -6.50 -1.63 19.94
C TRP A 177 -7.92 -1.64 19.37
N VAL A 178 -8.76 -2.61 19.74
CA VAL A 178 -10.18 -2.65 19.32
C VAL A 178 -10.92 -1.40 19.77
N LEU A 179 -10.78 -1.01 21.04
CA LEU A 179 -11.40 0.21 21.57
C LEU A 179 -10.91 1.47 20.84
N GLY A 180 -9.59 1.57 20.60
CA GLY A 180 -8.98 2.66 19.86
C GLY A 180 -9.47 2.75 18.43
N MET A 181 -9.61 1.62 17.73
CA MET A 181 -10.14 1.57 16.37
C MET A 181 -11.62 1.96 16.29
N ILE A 182 -12.44 1.58 17.29
CA ILE A 182 -13.83 2.03 17.37
C ILE A 182 -13.90 3.55 17.53
N LEU A 183 -13.11 4.11 18.44
CA LEU A 183 -13.06 5.56 18.66
C LEU A 183 -12.57 6.30 17.42
N ALA A 184 -11.49 5.82 16.80
CA ALA A 184 -10.94 6.39 15.57
C ALA A 184 -11.97 6.35 14.44
N ALA A 185 -12.63 5.21 14.21
CA ALA A 185 -13.67 5.08 13.19
C ALA A 185 -14.86 6.02 13.45
N GLY A 186 -15.30 6.15 14.70
CA GLY A 186 -16.35 7.09 15.09
C GLY A 186 -15.97 8.54 14.82
N TYR A 187 -14.76 8.94 15.23
CA TYR A 187 -14.21 10.26 14.97
C TYR A 187 -14.08 10.56 13.48
N PHE A 188 -13.48 9.67 12.70
CA PHE A 188 -13.35 9.82 11.24
C PHE A 188 -14.72 9.93 10.58
N THR A 189 -15.69 9.12 10.99
CA THR A 189 -17.06 9.18 10.45
C THR A 189 -17.70 10.53 10.76
N PHE A 190 -17.57 11.03 12.00
CA PHE A 190 -18.07 12.34 12.39
C PHE A 190 -17.45 13.46 11.55
N VAL A 191 -16.11 13.52 11.47
CA VAL A 191 -15.39 14.55 10.71
C VAL A 191 -15.78 14.53 9.23
N TYR A 192 -15.81 13.35 8.60
CA TYR A 192 -16.14 13.25 7.18
C TYR A 192 -17.60 13.62 6.87
N ARG A 193 -18.52 13.39 7.82
CA ARG A 193 -19.91 13.84 7.71
C ARG A 193 -20.04 15.34 7.93
N SER A 194 -19.31 15.91 8.88
CA SER A 194 -19.33 17.34 9.19
C SER A 194 -18.74 18.19 8.06
N PHE A 195 -17.72 17.69 7.36
CA PHE A 195 -17.11 18.33 6.18
C PHE A 195 -17.54 17.67 4.86
N ALA A 196 -18.82 17.26 4.79
CA ALA A 196 -19.40 16.75 3.55
C ALA A 196 -19.60 17.89 2.54
N GLY A 197 -19.29 17.62 1.27
CA GLY A 197 -19.38 18.60 0.18
C GLY A 197 -18.07 18.83 -0.56
N LYS A 198 -18.15 19.63 -1.62
CA LYS A 198 -17.00 20.07 -2.41
C LYS A 198 -16.57 21.47 -1.97
N VAL A 199 -15.27 21.71 -1.94
CA VAL A 199 -14.69 23.04 -1.77
C VAL A 199 -14.67 23.73 -3.14
N ALA A 200 -15.33 24.88 -3.25
CA ALA A 200 -15.30 25.75 -4.42
C ALA A 200 -14.57 27.05 -4.05
N VAL A 201 -13.83 27.62 -5.00
CA VAL A 201 -13.28 28.97 -4.85
C VAL A 201 -14.44 29.93 -5.03
N ASP A 202 -14.78 30.69 -3.98
CA ASP A 202 -15.78 31.73 -4.07
C ASP A 202 -15.24 32.92 -4.87
N LYS A 203 -16.08 33.57 -5.68
CA LYS A 203 -15.67 34.69 -6.54
C LYS A 203 -15.17 35.90 -5.73
N ASP A 204 -15.48 35.97 -4.44
CA ASP A 204 -15.07 37.05 -3.54
C ASP A 204 -13.81 36.74 -2.71
N SER A 205 -13.12 35.61 -2.92
CA SER A 205 -11.88 35.28 -2.17
C SER A 205 -10.64 36.07 -2.61
N HIS A 206 -10.83 37.14 -3.39
CA HIS A 206 -9.79 38.08 -3.79
C HIS A 206 -10.16 39.49 -3.30
N ARG A 207 -9.99 39.72 -2.01
CA ARG A 207 -9.57 41.00 -1.44
C ARG A 207 -8.50 40.76 -0.39
#